data_AF-A0A2R6CWJ8-F1
#
_entry.id   AF-A0A2R6CWJ8-F1
#
_cell.length_a   1.000
_cell.length_b   1.000
_cell.length_c   1.000
_cell.angle_alpha   90.00
_cell.angle_beta   90.00
_cell.angle_gamma   90.00
#
_symmetry.space_group_name_H-M   'P 1'
#
loop_
_entity.id
_entity.type
_entity.pdbx_description
1 polymer ?
#
loop_
_entity_poly.entity_id
_entity_poly.type
_entity_poly.pdbx_seq_one_letter_code
_entity_poly.pdbx_strand_id
1 'polypeptide(L)' 'MADHEDRIGHVHVNDNREATDEHLPVGAGDIDFETVLGAFSPDWEGTFTLEVSTSSYPYLRQSKAELDAML' A
#
# COMPACT_ATOMS: atom_id res chain seq x y z
N MET A 1 -10.50 -9.80 0.70
CA MET A 1 -10.94 -8.42 0.97
C MET A 1 -12.39 -8.23 0.55
N ALA A 2 -12.75 -8.58 -0.68
CA ALA A 2 -14.12 -8.49 -1.22
C ALA A 2 -15.27 -8.86 -0.24
N ASP A 3 -15.13 -9.94 0.54
CA ASP A 3 -16.22 -10.38 1.45
C ASP A 3 -16.40 -9.52 2.71
N HIS A 4 -15.45 -8.64 3.03
CA HIS A 4 -15.40 -7.86 4.30
C HIS A 4 -15.01 -6.39 4.09
N GLU A 5 -15.04 -5.92 2.85
CA GLU A 5 -14.64 -4.58 2.48
C GLU A 5 -15.42 -3.50 3.24
N ASP A 6 -16.70 -3.73 3.50
CA ASP A 6 -17.61 -2.88 4.28
C ASP A 6 -17.14 -2.62 5.72
N ARG A 7 -16.17 -3.41 6.21
CA ARG A 7 -15.61 -3.31 7.56
C ARG A 7 -14.21 -2.66 7.57
N ILE A 8 -13.63 -2.38 6.41
CA ILE A 8 -12.29 -1.83 6.27
C ILE A 8 -12.39 -0.35 5.90
N GLY A 9 -12.17 0.55 6.85
CA GLY A 9 -12.15 2.00 6.58
C GLY A 9 -10.77 2.57 6.27
N HIS A 10 -9.71 1.82 6.53
CA HIS A 10 -8.34 2.30 6.44
C HIS A 10 -7.35 1.14 6.20
N VAL A 11 -6.33 1.39 5.38
CA VAL A 11 -5.29 0.43 5.01
C VAL A 11 -3.92 1.09 5.14
N HIS A 12 -3.03 0.46 5.88
CA HIS A 12 -1.61 0.82 5.89
C HIS A 12 -0.91 0.07 4.76
N VAL A 13 -0.05 0.79 4.04
CA VAL A 13 0.71 0.27 2.90
C VAL A 13 2.19 0.34 3.25
N ASN A 14 2.76 -0.80 3.62
CA ASN A 14 4.19 -1.00 3.84
C ASN A 14 4.68 -2.10 2.92
N ASP A 15 5.79 -1.87 2.22
CA ASP A 15 6.39 -2.86 1.33
C ASP A 15 7.52 -3.60 2.04
N ASN A 16 7.71 -4.88 1.71
CA ASN A 16 8.55 -5.81 2.45
C ASN A 16 9.15 -6.85 1.49
N ARG A 17 10.21 -7.55 1.93
CA ARG A 17 10.64 -8.80 1.29
C ARG A 17 10.22 -9.99 2.11
N GLU A 18 9.25 -10.74 1.59
CA GLU A 18 8.69 -11.96 2.16
C GLU A 18 8.53 -11.92 3.69
N ALA A 19 9.37 -12.65 4.43
CA ALA A 19 9.21 -12.92 5.85
C ALA A 19 9.69 -11.79 6.78
N THR A 20 10.17 -10.66 6.23
CA THR A 20 10.73 -9.56 7.03
C THR A 20 9.83 -8.33 6.98
N ASP A 21 9.47 -7.79 8.14
CA ASP A 21 8.71 -6.55 8.27
C ASP A 21 9.67 -5.34 8.23
N GLU A 22 10.08 -4.95 7.02
CA GLU A 22 11.12 -3.94 6.74
C GLU A 22 10.57 -2.52 6.60
N HIS A 23 9.33 -2.38 6.11
CA HIS A 23 8.68 -1.10 5.81
C HIS A 23 9.47 -0.28 4.79
N LEU A 24 9.81 -0.93 3.68
CA LEU A 24 10.52 -0.35 2.55
C LEU A 24 9.68 0.72 1.86
N PRO A 25 10.32 1.63 1.10
CA PRO A 25 9.60 2.41 0.11
C PRO A 25 8.76 1.51 -0.80
N VAL A 26 7.53 1.91 -1.09
CA VAL A 26 6.63 1.12 -1.94
C VAL A 26 7.24 0.92 -3.33
N GLY A 27 7.22 -0.32 -3.81
CA GLY A 27 7.84 -0.76 -5.06
C GLY A 27 9.28 -1.29 -4.91
N ALA A 28 9.83 -1.31 -3.70
CA ALA A 28 11.19 -1.79 -3.43
C ALA A 28 11.25 -3.21 -2.81
N GLY A 29 10.10 -3.74 -2.38
CA GLY A 29 9.92 -5.09 -1.89
C GLY A 29 9.34 -6.01 -2.97
N ASP A 30 8.63 -7.05 -2.53
CA ASP A 30 8.06 -8.09 -3.39
C ASP A 30 6.55 -8.30 -3.21
N ILE A 31 5.87 -7.38 -2.51
CA ILE A 31 4.41 -7.43 -2.36
C ILE A 31 3.72 -7.10 -3.69
N ASP A 32 2.82 -7.99 -4.12
CA ASP A 32 1.92 -7.76 -5.26
C ASP A 32 0.75 -6.84 -4.87
N PHE A 33 1.04 -5.53 -4.85
CA PHE A 33 0.04 -4.52 -4.49
C PHE A 33 -1.10 -4.40 -5.49
N GLU A 34 -0.89 -4.62 -6.78
CA GLU A 34 -1.97 -4.54 -7.77
C GLU A 34 -3.06 -5.57 -7.46
N THR A 35 -2.68 -6.81 -7.13
CA THR A 35 -3.64 -7.85 -6.72
C THR A 35 -4.33 -7.49 -5.39
N VAL A 36 -3.61 -6.95 -4.42
CA VAL A 36 -4.17 -6.62 -3.09
C VAL A 36 -5.12 -5.43 -3.16
N LEU A 37 -4.69 -4.33 -3.79
CA LEU A 37 -5.45 -3.09 -3.91
C LEU A 37 -6.63 -3.25 -4.88
N GLY A 38 -6.45 -4.02 -5.96
CA GLY A 38 -7.52 -4.34 -6.92
C GLY A 38 -8.64 -5.21 -6.34
N ALA A 39 -8.50 -5.72 -5.11
CA ALA A 39 -9.54 -6.48 -4.43
C ALA A 39 -10.58 -5.61 -3.71
N PHE A 40 -10.37 -4.30 -3.63
CA PHE A 40 -11.37 -3.32 -3.18
C PHE A 40 -12.32 -2.95 -4.32
N SER A 41 -13.60 -2.76 -4.01
CA SER A 41 -14.59 -2.24 -4.96
C SER A 41 -14.22 -0.82 -5.41
N PRO A 42 -14.57 -0.43 -6.64
CA PRO A 42 -14.48 0.96 -7.08
C PRO A 42 -15.28 1.96 -6.22
N ASP A 43 -16.29 1.48 -5.49
CA ASP A 43 -17.12 2.29 -4.58
C ASP A 43 -16.56 2.37 -3.15
N TRP A 44 -15.36 1.82 -2.89
CA TRP A 44 -14.73 1.89 -1.58
C TRP A 44 -14.29 3.32 -1.24
N GLU A 45 -14.83 3.88 -0.15
CA GLU A 45 -14.53 5.26 0.29
C GLU A 45 -13.49 5.32 1.43
N GLY A 46 -12.75 4.24 1.67
CA GLY A 46 -11.73 4.22 2.70
C GLY A 46 -10.46 4.98 2.30
N THR A 47 -9.41 4.83 3.11
CA THR A 47 -8.15 5.57 2.91
C THR A 47 -6.95 4.65 2.98
N PHE A 48 -5.93 4.96 2.18
CA PHE A 48 -4.62 4.35 2.24
C PHE A 48 -3.63 5.29 2.94
N THR A 49 -2.69 4.74 3.71
CA THR A 49 -1.54 5.49 4.26
C THR A 49 -0.25 4.73 4.04
N LEU A 50 0.75 5.43 3.52
CA LEU A 50 2.10 4.90 3.33
C LEU A 50 2.79 4.78 4.70
N GLU A 51 3.07 3.55 5.11
CA GLU A 51 3.86 3.22 6.30
C GLU A 51 5.27 2.82 5.83
N VAL A 52 6.15 3.82 5.74
CA VAL A 52 7.51 3.65 5.20
C VAL A 52 8.53 4.10 6.25
N SER A 53 9.47 3.23 6.57
CA SER A 53 10.54 3.49 7.56
C SER A 53 11.67 4.33 6.95
N THR A 54 11.33 5.57 6.59
CA THR A 54 12.30 6.53 6.04
C THR A 54 12.00 7.97 6.42
N SER A 55 13.04 8.77 6.62
CA SER A 55 12.95 10.23 6.70
C SER A 55 13.23 10.92 5.35
N SER A 56 13.51 10.15 4.30
CA SER A 56 13.85 10.66 2.97
C SER A 56 12.59 11.06 2.19
N TYR A 57 12.35 12.37 2.05
CA TYR A 57 11.27 12.90 1.21
C TYR A 57 11.27 12.38 -0.24
N PRO A 58 12.42 12.19 -0.92
CA PRO A 58 12.44 11.54 -2.23
C PRO A 58 11.81 10.14 -2.23
N TYR A 59 12.12 9.31 -1.24
CA TYR A 59 11.54 7.96 -1.15
C TYR A 59 10.06 7.98 -0.79
N LEU A 60 9.63 8.94 0.05
CA LEU A 60 8.20 9.15 0.32
C LEU A 60 7.44 9.58 -0.96
N ARG A 61 8.03 10.47 -1.76
CA ARG A 61 7.44 10.88 -3.04
C ARG A 61 7.37 9.72 -4.04
N GLN A 62 8.41 8.90 -4.11
CA GLN A 62 8.38 7.71 -4.97
C GLN A 62 7.28 6.76 -4.51
N SER A 63 7.22 6.44 -3.22
CA SER A 63 6.20 5.53 -2.67
C SER A 63 4.78 6.02 -2.95
N LYS A 64 4.56 7.34 -2.87
CA LYS A 64 3.29 7.95 -3.27
C LYS A 64 3.00 7.79 -4.76
N ALA A 65 3.98 8.01 -5.63
CA ALA A 65 3.79 7.88 -7.07
C ALA A 65 3.47 6.43 -7.47
N GLU A 66 4.11 5.45 -6.85
CA GLU A 66 3.81 4.02 -7.06
C GLU A 66 2.38 3.68 -6.61
N LEU A 67 1.99 4.09 -5.40
CA LEU A 67 0.62 3.86 -4.92
C LEU A 67 -0.42 4.54 -5.82
N ASP A 68 -0.19 5.77 -6.24
CA ASP A 68 -1.09 6.50 -7.15
C ASP A 68 -1.19 5.82 -8.54
N ALA A 69 -0.18 5.05 -8.96
CA ALA A 69 -0.20 4.34 -10.23
C ALA A 69 -0.98 3.02 -10.19
N MET A 70 -1.23 2.49 -8.99
CA MET A 70 -1.93 1.22 -8.74
C MET A 70 -3.42 1.41 -8.39
N LEU A 71 -3.85 2.65 -8.11
CA LEU A 71 -5.23 3.03 -7.81
C LEU A 71 -5.94 3.59 -9.06
#